data_AF-A0A1I1TR05-F1
#
_entry.id   AF-A0A1I1TR05-F1
#
_cell.length_a   1.000
_cell.length_b   1.000
_cell.length_c   1.000
_cell.angle_alpha   90.00
_cell.angle_beta   90.00
_cell.angle_gamma   90.00
#
_symmetry.space_group_name_H-M   'P 1'
#
loop_
_entity.id
_entity.type
_entity.pdbx_description
1 polymer ?
#
loop_
_entity_poly.entity_id
_entity_poly.type
_entity_poly.pdbx_seq_one_letter_code
_entity_poly.pdbx_strand_id
1 'polypeptide(L)'
;MQHHRILALGVAGLILAACGPGTASKGEPAPAPTKAPAPPPAESKPPSPAPAAPVGPGQLDADLVRAAGTAQGVEKIKVEVEKDGTVRYLSVYHQDAAAVPEPVRKQLDATYPGARVLRYETEHVVPHGRLHEIEVETADKQQCELSVKADGGVVYTECHIDAKALPEAVRAAFDKAYPGAAVKEVEKKTLTGAGDEYEIEFEAGGRLHELYFKPDGSVIRHELVVPAVIEVPA
;
A
#
# COMPACT_ATOMS: atom_id res chain seq x y z
N MET A 1 50.22 -37.02 -7.33
CA MET A 1 49.45 -38.28 -7.44
C MET A 1 48.31 -38.02 -8.43
N GLN A 2 48.50 -38.41 -9.70
CA GLN A 2 47.67 -39.36 -10.47
C GLN A 2 46.16 -39.03 -10.44
N HIS A 3 45.63 -38.40 -11.50
CA HIS A 3 45.05 -38.98 -12.74
C HIS A 3 43.75 -39.76 -12.51
N HIS A 4 42.66 -39.33 -13.16
CA HIS A 4 42.07 -40.07 -14.28
C HIS A 4 41.14 -39.19 -15.14
N ARG A 5 41.36 -39.26 -16.46
CA ARG A 5 40.50 -38.82 -17.56
C ARG A 5 39.43 -39.90 -17.82
N ILE A 6 38.35 -39.58 -18.55
CA ILE A 6 38.00 -40.21 -19.85
C ILE A 6 36.74 -39.55 -20.43
N LEU A 7 36.75 -39.48 -21.76
CA LEU A 7 35.86 -38.84 -22.73
C LEU A 7 35.33 -39.94 -23.68
N ALA A 8 34.06 -39.90 -24.13
CA ALA A 8 33.51 -40.51 -25.35
C ALA A 8 32.00 -40.15 -25.41
N LEU A 9 31.35 -39.51 -26.40
CA LEU A 9 31.36 -39.44 -27.88
C LEU A 9 30.66 -40.60 -28.61
N GLY A 10 29.61 -40.26 -29.38
CA GLY A 10 29.08 -41.00 -30.55
C GLY A 10 27.70 -41.65 -30.38
N VAL A 11 26.82 -41.82 -31.38
CA VAL A 11 26.69 -41.45 -32.81
C VAL A 11 25.21 -41.66 -33.22
N ALA A 12 24.81 -40.98 -34.30
CA ALA A 12 23.57 -40.95 -35.08
C ALA A 12 22.85 -42.27 -35.48
N GLY A 13 21.59 -42.13 -35.90
CA GLY A 13 20.84 -43.12 -36.70
C GLY A 13 19.55 -42.56 -37.31
N LEU A 14 19.56 -42.35 -38.63
CA LEU A 14 18.50 -41.85 -39.52
C LEU A 14 17.85 -43.04 -40.26
N ILE A 15 16.52 -43.14 -40.38
CA ILE A 15 15.86 -43.90 -41.47
C ILE A 15 14.58 -43.20 -41.95
N LEU A 16 14.56 -42.90 -43.25
CA LEU A 16 13.42 -42.52 -44.11
C LEU A 16 12.54 -43.74 -44.44
N ALA A 17 11.24 -43.53 -44.66
CA ALA A 17 10.50 -44.21 -45.73
C ALA A 17 9.27 -43.41 -46.16
N ALA A 18 9.20 -43.10 -47.46
CA ALA A 18 8.06 -42.59 -48.19
C ALA A 18 7.73 -43.56 -49.34
N CYS A 19 6.44 -43.67 -49.69
CA CYS A 19 5.85 -44.16 -50.96
C CYS A 19 4.31 -44.10 -50.71
N GLY A 20 3.40 -43.72 -51.61
CA GLY A 20 3.32 -43.69 -53.07
C GLY A 20 1.82 -43.81 -53.45
N PRO A 21 1.41 -43.67 -54.72
CA PRO A 21 0.29 -42.78 -55.10
C PRO A 21 -0.99 -43.44 -55.66
N GLY A 22 -2.06 -42.63 -55.76
CA GLY A 22 -2.94 -42.57 -56.94
C GLY A 22 -4.29 -43.29 -56.87
N THR A 23 -5.38 -42.54 -57.10
CA THR A 23 -6.26 -42.67 -58.27
C THR A 23 -7.32 -41.56 -58.28
N ALA A 24 -7.51 -40.95 -59.44
CA ALA A 24 -8.52 -39.95 -59.71
C ALA A 24 -9.83 -40.62 -60.17
N SER A 25 -10.97 -40.08 -59.76
CA SER A 25 -12.27 -40.33 -60.40
C SER A 25 -12.97 -38.99 -60.67
N LYS A 26 -13.56 -38.87 -61.86
CA LYS A 26 -14.29 -37.72 -62.41
C LYS A 26 -15.81 -37.92 -62.25
N GLY A 27 -16.54 -36.82 -62.13
CA GLY A 27 -18.01 -36.67 -62.21
C GLY A 27 -18.52 -35.88 -61.00
N GLU A 28 -19.35 -34.83 -61.05
CA GLU A 28 -20.31 -34.22 -61.98
C GLU A 28 -20.58 -32.77 -61.46
N PRO A 29 -21.21 -31.80 -62.18
CA PRO A 29 -21.09 -30.38 -61.81
C PRO A 29 -22.14 -29.83 -60.82
N ALA A 30 -21.67 -28.85 -60.02
CA ALA A 30 -22.31 -27.72 -59.32
C ALA A 30 -23.65 -27.90 -58.55
N PRO A 31 -23.71 -27.33 -57.32
CA PRO A 31 -24.33 -26.00 -57.22
C PRO A 31 -23.52 -24.98 -56.39
N ALA A 32 -23.70 -23.70 -56.71
CA ALA A 32 -23.27 -22.55 -55.89
C ALA A 32 -24.28 -22.29 -54.75
N PRO A 33 -23.93 -21.50 -53.72
CA PRO A 33 -24.00 -21.91 -52.33
C PRO A 33 -25.37 -21.67 -51.67
N THR A 34 -25.88 -22.65 -50.94
CA THR A 34 -26.82 -22.40 -49.84
C THR A 34 -26.00 -21.99 -48.60
N LYS A 35 -26.31 -20.80 -48.08
CA LYS A 35 -25.74 -20.27 -46.84
C LYS A 35 -25.95 -21.29 -45.72
N ALA A 36 -24.85 -21.86 -45.21
CA ALA A 36 -24.91 -22.73 -44.04
C ALA A 36 -25.55 -21.96 -42.86
N PRO A 37 -26.47 -22.56 -42.09
CA PRO A 37 -26.91 -21.96 -40.84
C PRO A 37 -25.71 -21.81 -39.91
N ALA A 38 -25.65 -20.68 -39.20
CA ALA A 38 -24.62 -20.44 -38.20
C ALA A 38 -24.56 -21.62 -37.21
N PRO A 39 -23.36 -22.04 -36.76
CA PRO A 39 -23.27 -23.05 -35.71
C PRO A 39 -24.04 -22.57 -34.48
N PRO A 40 -24.66 -23.48 -33.71
CA PRO A 40 -25.27 -23.10 -32.45
C PRO A 40 -24.21 -22.41 -31.58
N PRO A 41 -24.57 -21.39 -30.78
CA PRO A 41 -23.62 -20.77 -29.89
C PRO A 41 -23.01 -21.88 -29.03
N ALA A 42 -21.68 -21.93 -28.99
CA ALA A 42 -20.97 -22.82 -28.08
C ALA A 42 -21.59 -22.62 -26.68
N GLU A 43 -22.07 -23.70 -26.07
CA GLU A 43 -22.55 -23.66 -24.69
C GLU A 43 -21.44 -23.03 -23.85
N SER A 44 -21.70 -21.82 -23.38
CA SER A 44 -20.81 -21.13 -22.47
C SER A 44 -20.73 -21.98 -21.23
N LYS A 45 -19.57 -22.59 -20.98
CA LYS A 45 -19.24 -23.23 -19.71
C LYS A 45 -19.74 -22.31 -18.58
N PRO A 46 -20.48 -22.83 -17.58
CA PRO A 46 -20.89 -22.02 -16.44
C PRO A 46 -19.66 -21.31 -15.88
N PRO A 47 -19.74 -20.01 -15.51
CA PRO A 47 -18.63 -19.36 -14.87
C PRO A 47 -18.20 -20.23 -13.69
N SER A 48 -16.91 -20.57 -13.62
CA SER A 48 -16.35 -21.13 -12.38
C SER A 48 -16.82 -20.23 -11.24
N PRO A 49 -17.32 -20.77 -10.12
CA PRO A 49 -17.63 -19.93 -8.99
C PRO A 49 -16.36 -19.14 -8.69
N ALA A 50 -16.49 -17.81 -8.64
CA ALA A 50 -15.44 -16.97 -8.12
C ALA A 50 -14.99 -17.61 -6.80
N PRO A 51 -13.68 -17.73 -6.52
CA PRO A 51 -13.24 -18.20 -5.22
C PRO A 51 -14.00 -17.38 -4.18
N ALA A 52 -14.74 -18.07 -3.30
CA ALA A 52 -15.47 -17.40 -2.26
C ALA A 52 -14.47 -16.49 -1.52
N ALA A 53 -14.76 -15.20 -1.48
CA ALA A 53 -14.00 -14.27 -0.65
C ALA A 53 -13.91 -14.89 0.76
N PRO A 54 -12.73 -14.85 1.41
CA PRO A 54 -12.59 -15.41 2.74
C PRO A 54 -13.68 -14.83 3.64
N VAL A 55 -14.47 -15.72 4.25
CA VAL A 55 -15.61 -15.35 5.09
C VAL A 55 -15.07 -14.91 6.45
N GLY A 56 -14.85 -13.61 6.59
CA GLY A 56 -14.38 -12.93 7.81
C GLY A 56 -14.21 -11.43 7.53
N PRO A 57 -14.19 -10.55 8.55
CA PRO A 57 -14.19 -9.09 8.39
C PRO A 57 -12.89 -8.49 7.80
N GLY A 58 -12.08 -9.27 7.08
CA GLY A 58 -10.67 -8.96 6.86
C GLY A 58 -9.83 -9.29 8.09
N GLN A 59 -8.52 -9.48 7.91
CA GLN A 59 -7.59 -9.71 9.01
C GLN A 59 -6.81 -8.42 9.26
N LEU A 60 -6.67 -8.01 10.53
CA LEU A 60 -5.65 -7.05 10.90
C LEU A 60 -4.28 -7.68 10.63
N ASP A 61 -3.31 -6.87 10.24
CA ASP A 61 -1.94 -7.30 9.99
C ASP A 61 -1.36 -8.01 11.24
N ALA A 62 -0.86 -9.24 11.06
CA ALA A 62 -0.47 -10.10 12.17
C ALA A 62 0.75 -9.58 12.95
N ASP A 63 1.63 -8.79 12.33
CA ASP A 63 2.75 -8.20 13.05
C ASP A 63 2.30 -6.99 13.86
N LEU A 64 1.30 -6.25 13.38
CA LEU A 64 0.68 -5.16 14.15
C LEU A 64 -0.10 -5.69 15.34
N VAL A 65 -0.87 -6.77 15.16
CA VAL A 65 -1.53 -7.46 16.28
C VAL A 65 -0.50 -7.93 17.30
N ARG A 66 0.63 -8.48 16.85
CA ARG A 66 1.72 -8.88 17.75
C ARG A 66 2.36 -7.67 18.45
N ALA A 67 2.70 -6.60 17.71
CA ALA A 67 3.27 -5.39 18.29
C ALA A 67 2.35 -4.79 19.36
N ALA A 68 1.04 -4.75 19.11
CA ALA A 68 0.06 -4.28 20.08
C ALA A 68 0.03 -5.12 21.37
N GLY A 69 0.28 -6.43 21.28
CA GLY A 69 0.35 -7.32 22.44
C GLY A 69 1.71 -7.35 23.15
N THR A 70 2.81 -7.09 22.42
CA THR A 70 4.16 -7.37 22.94
C THR A 70 5.09 -6.16 23.05
N ALA A 71 4.86 -5.07 22.31
CA ALA A 71 5.73 -3.90 22.34
C ALA A 71 5.61 -3.18 23.68
N GLN A 72 6.73 -2.62 24.16
CA GLN A 72 6.73 -1.83 25.38
C GLN A 72 6.07 -0.46 25.16
N GLY A 73 5.18 -0.08 26.08
CA GLY A 73 4.54 1.22 26.09
C GLY A 73 3.59 1.46 24.90
N VAL A 74 2.79 0.46 24.52
CA VAL A 74 1.73 0.63 23.51
C VAL A 74 0.70 1.65 23.99
N GLU A 75 0.37 2.62 23.13
CA GLU A 75 -0.51 3.76 23.48
C GLU A 75 -1.83 3.77 22.72
N LYS A 76 -1.80 3.48 21.41
CA LYS A 76 -2.95 3.60 20.50
C LYS A 76 -2.79 2.63 19.34
N ILE A 77 -3.91 2.14 18.81
CA ILE A 77 -4.00 1.52 17.49
C ILE A 77 -4.82 2.46 16.61
N LYS A 78 -4.27 2.96 15.50
CA LYS A 78 -5.02 3.74 14.50
C LYS A 78 -5.41 2.81 13.37
N VAL A 79 -6.69 2.82 12.99
CA VAL A 79 -7.22 2.08 11.83
C VAL A 79 -7.93 3.06 10.94
N GLU A 80 -7.51 3.14 9.68
CA GLU A 80 -8.21 3.93 8.68
C GLU A 80 -8.82 3.00 7.64
N VAL A 81 -10.10 3.23 7.34
CA VAL A 81 -10.90 2.38 6.45
C VAL A 81 -11.46 3.18 5.29
N GLU A 82 -11.53 2.55 4.13
CA GLU A 82 -12.24 3.03 2.97
C GLU A 82 -13.76 2.84 3.12
N LYS A 83 -14.54 3.50 2.27
CA LYS A 83 -16.01 3.41 2.28
C LYS A 83 -16.55 2.00 2.04
N ASP A 84 -15.78 1.15 1.38
CA ASP A 84 -16.12 -0.25 1.14
C ASP A 84 -15.69 -1.18 2.29
N GLY A 85 -15.09 -0.63 3.35
CA GLY A 85 -14.61 -1.37 4.52
C GLY A 85 -13.17 -1.87 4.39
N THR A 86 -12.48 -1.61 3.28
CA THR A 86 -11.07 -1.98 3.13
C THR A 86 -10.20 -1.20 4.11
N VAL A 87 -9.35 -1.88 4.87
CA VAL A 87 -8.33 -1.22 5.71
C VAL A 87 -7.21 -0.70 4.82
N ARG A 88 -6.95 0.60 4.84
CA ARG A 88 -5.89 1.24 4.05
C ARG A 88 -4.65 1.61 4.88
N TYR A 89 -4.85 1.83 6.17
CA TYR A 89 -3.82 2.19 7.12
C TYR A 89 -4.10 1.51 8.46
N LEU A 90 -3.07 0.93 9.06
CA LEU A 90 -3.08 0.39 10.41
C LEU A 90 -1.76 0.77 11.08
N SER A 91 -1.79 1.37 12.26
CA SER A 91 -0.58 1.61 13.03
C SER A 91 -0.74 1.28 14.50
N VAL A 92 0.38 0.92 15.13
CA VAL A 92 0.52 0.70 16.57
C VAL A 92 1.57 1.68 17.08
N TYR A 93 1.12 2.57 17.95
CA TYR A 93 1.95 3.56 18.63
C TYR A 93 2.60 2.91 19.84
N HIS A 94 3.93 2.98 19.96
CA HIS A 94 4.68 2.36 21.06
C HIS A 94 5.97 3.13 21.43
N GLN A 95 6.60 2.72 22.52
CA GLN A 95 7.86 3.28 23.03
C GLN A 95 9.05 2.30 22.90
N ASP A 96 8.84 1.18 22.21
CA ASP A 96 9.84 0.13 22.03
C ASP A 96 10.80 0.37 20.86
N ALA A 97 11.97 0.94 21.15
CA ALA A 97 13.03 1.13 20.16
C ALA A 97 13.60 -0.18 19.58
N ALA A 98 13.48 -1.30 20.31
CA ALA A 98 13.98 -2.60 19.86
C ALA A 98 13.04 -3.24 18.81
N ALA A 99 11.77 -2.85 18.78
CA ALA A 99 10.82 -3.23 17.74
C ALA A 99 11.09 -2.54 16.38
N VAL A 100 11.91 -1.49 16.36
CA VAL A 100 12.26 -0.76 15.14
C VAL A 100 13.54 -1.35 14.50
N PRO A 101 13.59 -1.61 13.19
CA PRO A 101 14.82 -2.12 12.55
C PRO A 101 16.01 -1.17 12.63
N GLU A 102 17.23 -1.71 12.68
CA GLU A 102 18.45 -0.88 12.69
C GLU A 102 18.58 0.06 11.47
N PRO A 103 18.26 -0.35 10.23
CA PRO A 103 18.29 0.56 9.08
C PRO A 103 17.36 1.77 9.26
N VAL A 104 16.20 1.58 9.87
CA VAL A 104 15.23 2.64 10.16
C VAL A 104 15.81 3.63 11.17
N ARG A 105 16.36 3.13 12.30
CA ARG A 105 16.97 4.00 13.31
C ARG A 105 18.16 4.80 12.77
N LYS A 106 18.96 4.23 11.85
CA LYS A 106 20.05 4.97 11.20
C LYS A 106 19.56 6.10 10.31
N GLN A 107 18.39 5.93 9.70
CA GLN A 107 17.81 6.96 8.84
C GLN A 107 17.38 8.20 9.64
N LEU A 108 17.01 8.03 10.91
CA LEU A 108 16.73 9.15 11.79
C LEU A 108 17.93 10.10 11.91
N ASP A 109 19.11 9.57 12.22
CA ASP A 109 20.32 10.40 12.39
C ASP A 109 20.70 11.15 11.12
N ALA A 110 20.39 10.58 9.95
CA ALA A 110 20.63 11.19 8.65
C ALA A 110 19.62 12.29 8.31
N THR A 111 18.33 12.07 8.62
CA THR A 111 17.25 13.02 8.31
C THR A 111 17.15 14.14 9.34
N TYR A 112 17.23 13.81 10.63
CA TYR A 112 17.05 14.73 11.76
C TYR A 112 18.21 14.60 12.77
N PRO A 113 19.42 15.07 12.41
CA PRO A 113 20.58 14.93 13.27
C PRO A 113 20.36 15.62 14.63
N GLY A 114 20.55 14.86 15.71
CA GLY A 114 20.39 15.36 17.08
C GLY A 114 18.94 15.49 17.56
N ALA A 115 17.98 14.96 16.81
CA ALA A 115 16.59 14.94 17.24
C ALA A 115 16.37 14.02 18.45
N ARG A 116 15.37 14.37 19.25
CA ARG A 116 14.92 13.60 20.40
C ARG A 116 13.70 12.79 20.00
N VAL A 117 13.80 11.46 20.09
CA VAL A 117 12.65 10.58 19.84
C VAL A 117 11.54 10.86 20.85
N LEU A 118 10.32 11.02 20.34
CA LEU A 118 9.09 11.15 21.12
C LEU A 118 8.36 9.82 21.21
N ARG A 119 8.28 9.10 20.08
CA ARG A 119 7.67 7.78 20.00
C ARG A 119 8.06 7.04 18.73
N TYR A 120 7.56 5.81 18.63
CA TYR A 120 7.60 5.01 17.42
C TYR A 120 6.21 4.57 17.00
N GLU A 121 6.06 4.32 15.70
CA GLU A 121 4.94 3.56 15.17
C GLU A 121 5.45 2.40 14.33
N THR A 122 4.78 1.26 14.47
CA THR A 122 4.83 0.22 13.44
C THR A 122 3.56 0.36 12.63
N GLU A 123 3.68 0.44 11.30
CA GLU A 123 2.58 0.78 10.41
C GLU A 123 2.42 -0.24 9.29
N HIS A 124 1.22 -0.31 8.72
CA HIS A 124 0.95 -0.94 7.45
C HIS A 124 0.12 0.03 6.61
N VAL A 125 0.69 0.50 5.50
CA VAL A 125 0.11 1.55 4.66
C VAL A 125 -0.02 1.05 3.23
N VAL A 126 -1.21 1.10 2.64
CA VAL A 126 -1.38 0.74 1.22
C VAL A 126 -0.92 1.91 0.34
N PRO A 127 -0.11 1.70 -0.72
CA PRO A 127 0.48 0.44 -1.20
C PRO A 127 1.90 0.16 -0.69
N HIS A 128 2.41 0.95 0.26
CA HIS A 128 3.79 0.87 0.73
C HIS A 128 4.11 -0.40 1.53
N GLY A 129 3.12 -1.03 2.16
CA GLY A 129 3.27 -2.20 3.04
C GLY A 129 3.73 -1.80 4.44
N ARG A 130 4.58 -2.63 5.05
CA ARG A 130 5.15 -2.38 6.39
C ARG A 130 6.07 -1.16 6.37
N LEU A 131 5.76 -0.19 7.22
CA LEU A 131 6.60 0.95 7.53
C LEU A 131 6.86 1.02 9.04
N HIS A 132 7.89 1.79 9.39
CA HIS A 132 8.21 2.15 10.76
C HIS A 132 8.39 3.66 10.79
N GLU A 133 7.61 4.31 11.64
CA GLU A 133 7.66 5.74 11.83
C GLU A 133 8.35 6.09 13.15
N ILE A 134 9.06 7.22 13.13
CA ILE A 134 9.67 7.79 14.30
C ILE A 134 9.20 9.25 14.43
N GLU A 135 8.38 9.54 15.43
CA GLU A 135 8.05 10.92 15.82
C GLU A 135 9.19 11.47 16.67
N VAL A 136 9.63 12.68 16.36
CA VAL A 136 10.77 13.33 16.98
C VAL A 136 10.50 14.80 17.25
N GLU A 137 11.12 15.32 18.29
CA GLU A 137 11.40 16.75 18.42
C GLU A 137 12.78 17.01 17.80
N THR A 138 12.82 17.76 16.71
CA THR A 138 14.05 18.15 16.02
C THR A 138 14.91 19.09 16.86
N ALA A 139 16.16 19.31 16.43
CA ALA A 139 17.08 20.21 17.13
C ALA A 139 16.56 21.66 17.24
N ASP A 140 15.76 22.11 16.26
CA ASP A 140 15.09 23.40 16.21
C ASP A 140 13.69 23.41 16.87
N LYS A 141 13.35 22.36 17.63
CA LYS A 141 12.12 22.24 18.42
C LYS A 141 10.84 22.11 17.60
N GLN A 142 10.96 21.62 16.38
CA GLN A 142 9.84 21.22 15.55
C GLN A 142 9.45 19.76 15.89
N GLN A 143 8.16 19.46 15.97
CA GLN A 143 7.69 18.08 15.95
C GLN A 143 7.58 17.60 14.51
N CYS A 144 8.24 16.48 14.22
CA CYS A 144 8.27 15.86 12.91
C CYS A 144 8.24 14.33 13.03
N GLU A 145 7.83 13.68 11.97
CA GLU A 145 7.79 12.25 11.80
C GLU A 145 8.66 11.83 10.60
N LEU A 146 9.26 10.66 10.73
CA LEU A 146 10.04 10.02 9.66
C LEU A 146 9.52 8.60 9.46
N SER A 147 8.87 8.34 8.33
CA SER A 147 8.38 7.00 7.97
C SER A 147 9.33 6.31 6.98
N VAL A 148 9.78 5.12 7.37
CA VAL A 148 10.85 4.38 6.70
C VAL A 148 10.47 2.91 6.54
N LYS A 149 10.86 2.33 5.41
CA LYS A 149 10.80 0.88 5.19
C LYS A 149 11.85 0.16 6.03
N ALA A 150 11.62 -1.13 6.30
CA ALA A 150 12.57 -1.95 7.07
C ALA A 150 13.99 -2.05 6.45
N ASP A 151 14.13 -1.81 5.15
CA ASP A 151 15.42 -1.78 4.43
C ASP A 151 16.14 -0.42 4.51
N GLY A 152 15.54 0.59 5.15
CA GLY A 152 16.07 1.96 5.28
C GLY A 152 15.56 2.94 4.22
N GLY A 153 14.71 2.52 3.29
CA GLY A 153 14.11 3.42 2.30
C GLY A 153 13.12 4.39 2.94
N VAL A 154 13.42 5.69 2.91
CA VAL A 154 12.51 6.77 3.34
C VAL A 154 11.28 6.81 2.43
N VAL A 155 10.09 6.90 3.04
CA VAL A 155 8.83 7.07 2.30
C VAL A 155 8.39 8.53 2.37
N TYR A 156 8.25 9.07 3.58
CA TYR A 156 7.90 10.48 3.78
C TYR A 156 8.51 11.02 5.07
N THR A 157 8.51 12.35 5.14
CA THR A 157 8.64 13.10 6.38
C THR A 157 7.36 13.92 6.57
N GLU A 158 6.93 14.08 7.81
CA GLU A 158 5.79 14.91 8.17
C GLU A 158 6.19 15.84 9.30
N CYS A 159 5.72 17.08 9.31
CA CYS A 159 6.03 18.02 10.39
C CYS A 159 4.84 18.91 10.66
N HIS A 160 4.59 19.20 11.93
CA HIS A 160 3.63 20.22 12.32
C HIS A 160 4.06 21.57 11.74
N ILE A 161 3.12 22.39 11.29
CA ILE A 161 3.39 23.75 10.83
C ILE A 161 2.39 24.72 11.45
N ASP A 162 2.77 26.00 11.53
CA ASP A 162 1.80 27.04 11.87
C ASP A 162 0.73 27.10 10.76
N ALA A 163 -0.55 27.19 11.14
CA ALA A 163 -1.66 27.27 10.18
C ALA A 163 -1.54 28.46 9.19
N LYS A 164 -0.74 29.49 9.51
CA LYS A 164 -0.41 30.62 8.61
C LYS A 164 0.60 30.24 7.54
N ALA A 165 1.33 29.14 7.71
CA ALA A 165 2.29 28.62 6.72
C ALA A 165 1.61 27.72 5.67
N LEU A 166 0.31 27.45 5.80
CA LEU A 166 -0.46 26.77 4.75
C LEU A 166 -0.40 27.54 3.43
N PRO A 167 -0.34 26.83 2.28
CA PRO A 167 -0.57 27.46 0.99
C PRO A 167 -1.92 28.16 0.97
N GLU A 168 -1.98 29.35 0.35
CA GLU A 168 -3.19 30.15 0.27
C GLU A 168 -4.38 29.36 -0.31
N ALA A 169 -4.11 28.52 -1.32
CA ALA A 169 -5.13 27.69 -1.95
C ALA A 169 -5.70 26.62 -1.00
N VAL A 170 -4.86 25.99 -0.18
CA VAL A 170 -5.28 25.03 0.86
C VAL A 170 -6.14 25.74 1.90
N ARG A 171 -5.66 26.88 2.39
CA ARG A 171 -6.39 27.68 3.38
C ARG A 171 -7.76 28.11 2.87
N ALA A 172 -7.82 28.63 1.64
CA ALA A 172 -9.08 29.05 1.02
C ALA A 172 -10.05 27.87 0.80
N ALA A 173 -9.55 26.70 0.40
CA ALA A 173 -10.36 25.50 0.23
C ALA A 173 -10.95 25.02 1.57
N PHE A 174 -10.14 25.01 2.63
CA PHE A 174 -10.58 24.66 3.98
C PHE A 174 -11.66 25.63 4.50
N ASP A 175 -11.38 26.94 4.50
CA ASP A 175 -12.30 27.95 5.03
C ASP A 175 -13.65 27.97 4.28
N LYS A 176 -13.64 27.63 2.98
CA LYS A 176 -14.85 27.49 2.17
C LYS A 176 -15.68 26.25 2.57
N ALA A 177 -15.02 25.13 2.84
CA ALA A 177 -15.68 23.88 3.18
C ALA A 177 -16.19 23.87 4.64
N TYR A 178 -15.42 24.47 5.55
CA TYR A 178 -15.66 24.46 6.99
C TYR A 178 -15.53 25.87 7.59
N PRO A 179 -16.44 26.80 7.23
CA PRO A 179 -16.34 28.19 7.65
C PRO A 179 -16.38 28.31 9.19
N GLY A 180 -15.33 28.88 9.76
CA GLY A 180 -15.22 29.12 11.20
C GLY A 180 -14.92 27.87 12.05
N ALA A 181 -14.58 26.74 11.43
CA ALA A 181 -14.14 25.56 12.19
C ALA A 181 -12.83 25.83 12.95
N ALA A 182 -12.72 25.23 14.13
CA ALA A 182 -11.53 25.36 14.97
C ALA A 182 -10.47 24.36 14.51
N VAL A 183 -9.42 24.88 13.86
CA VAL A 183 -8.21 24.10 13.54
C VAL A 183 -7.50 23.75 14.84
N LYS A 184 -7.15 22.47 14.99
CA LYS A 184 -6.38 21.93 16.12
C LYS A 184 -4.92 21.83 15.76
N GLU A 185 -4.66 21.30 14.57
CA GLU A 185 -3.32 21.00 14.12
C GLU A 185 -3.24 21.14 12.60
N VAL A 186 -2.04 21.44 12.12
CA VAL A 186 -1.73 21.46 10.70
C VAL A 186 -0.38 20.80 10.51
N GLU A 187 -0.30 19.90 9.55
CA GLU A 187 0.94 19.24 9.20
C GLU A 187 1.25 19.37 7.72
N LYS A 188 2.54 19.27 7.41
CA LYS A 188 3.04 19.16 6.06
C LYS A 188 3.75 17.82 5.90
N LYS A 189 3.20 16.96 5.04
CA LYS A 189 3.80 15.71 4.61
C LYS A 189 4.56 15.92 3.31
N THR A 190 5.82 15.51 3.25
CA THR A 190 6.62 15.49 2.01
C THR A 190 6.89 14.04 1.62
N LEU A 191 6.23 13.58 0.56
CA LEU A 191 6.38 12.22 0.03
C LEU A 191 7.55 12.15 -0.96
N THR A 192 8.40 11.14 -0.77
CA THR A 192 9.54 10.88 -1.65
C THR A 192 9.07 10.60 -3.07
N GLY A 193 9.35 11.54 -3.99
CA GLY A 193 9.02 11.42 -5.41
C GLY A 193 7.56 11.73 -5.78
N ALA A 194 6.72 12.16 -4.83
CA ALA A 194 5.31 12.48 -5.08
C ALA A 194 4.90 13.92 -4.67
N GLY A 195 5.76 14.63 -3.93
CA GLY A 195 5.55 16.03 -3.57
C GLY A 195 4.91 16.21 -2.18
N ASP A 196 4.40 17.40 -1.94
CA ASP A 196 3.86 17.80 -0.63
C ASP A 196 2.35 17.55 -0.53
N GLU A 197 1.90 17.12 0.65
CA GLU A 197 0.51 17.08 1.09
C GLU A 197 0.39 17.89 2.40
N TYR A 198 -0.80 18.41 2.67
CA TYR A 198 -1.10 19.18 3.86
C TYR A 198 -2.29 18.57 4.58
N GLU A 199 -2.12 18.28 5.86
CA GLU A 199 -3.18 17.81 6.74
C GLU A 199 -3.68 18.97 7.60
N ILE A 200 -4.99 19.05 7.79
CA ILE A 200 -5.63 19.93 8.77
C ILE A 200 -6.50 19.06 9.66
N GLU A 201 -6.15 18.99 10.95
CA GLU A 201 -6.98 18.41 12.00
C GLU A 201 -7.89 19.52 12.57
N PHE A 202 -9.19 19.27 12.68
CA PHE A 202 -10.15 20.26 13.13
C PHE A 202 -11.38 19.64 13.79
N GLU A 203 -12.03 20.41 14.65
CA GLU A 203 -13.31 20.03 15.25
C GLU A 203 -14.49 20.61 14.47
N ALA A 204 -15.44 19.73 14.12
CA ALA A 204 -16.73 20.12 13.55
C ALA A 204 -17.84 19.19 14.09
N GLY A 205 -18.98 19.77 14.47
CA GLY A 205 -20.10 18.98 15.01
C GLY A 205 -19.78 18.17 16.27
N GLY A 206 -18.81 18.63 17.08
CA GLY A 206 -18.36 17.92 18.29
C GLY A 206 -17.51 16.68 18.01
N ARG A 207 -16.97 16.54 16.80
CA ARG A 207 -16.14 15.42 16.37
C ARG A 207 -14.86 15.92 15.71
N LEU A 208 -13.82 15.11 15.81
CA LEU A 208 -12.53 15.38 15.19
C LEU A 208 -12.54 14.89 13.74
N HIS A 209 -11.97 15.71 12.86
CA HIS A 209 -11.83 15.45 11.44
C HIS A 209 -10.41 15.75 11.00
N GLU A 210 -9.92 14.96 10.04
CA GLU A 210 -8.63 15.18 9.37
C GLU A 210 -8.93 15.40 7.88
N LEU A 211 -8.42 16.48 7.29
CA LEU A 211 -8.65 16.82 5.88
C LEU A 211 -7.31 17.06 5.18
N TYR A 212 -7.10 16.33 4.10
CA TYR A 212 -5.83 16.26 3.39
C TYR A 212 -5.93 16.97 2.07
N PHE A 213 -4.91 17.74 1.74
CA PHE A 213 -4.88 18.60 0.57
C PHE A 213 -3.58 18.47 -0.21
N LYS A 214 -3.71 18.64 -1.53
CA LYS A 214 -2.59 19.02 -2.37
C LYS A 214 -2.26 20.51 -2.17
N PRO A 215 -1.06 20.98 -2.57
CA PRO A 215 -0.67 22.39 -2.43
C PRO A 215 -1.59 23.37 -3.17
N ASP A 216 -2.30 22.90 -4.20
CA ASP A 216 -3.26 23.69 -4.99
C ASP A 216 -4.66 23.79 -4.35
N GLY A 217 -4.85 23.25 -3.14
CA GLY A 217 -6.12 23.25 -2.43
C GLY A 217 -7.10 22.13 -2.84
N SER A 218 -6.70 21.23 -3.74
CA SER A 218 -7.48 20.04 -4.05
C SER A 218 -7.52 19.10 -2.85
N VAL A 219 -8.72 18.70 -2.43
CA VAL A 219 -8.90 17.70 -1.37
C VAL A 219 -8.48 16.32 -1.87
N ILE A 220 -7.60 15.67 -1.12
CA ILE A 220 -7.17 14.29 -1.31
C ILE A 220 -8.13 13.37 -0.57
N ARG A 221 -8.38 13.67 0.71
CA ARG A 221 -9.09 12.77 1.62
C ARG A 221 -9.71 13.53 2.78
N HIS A 222 -10.82 13.03 3.29
CA HIS A 222 -11.51 13.51 4.48
C HIS A 222 -11.79 12.35 5.41
N GLU A 223 -11.32 12.47 6.65
CA GLU A 223 -11.56 11.50 7.71
C GLU A 223 -12.45 12.07 8.80
N LEU A 224 -13.14 11.16 9.46
CA LEU A 224 -13.92 11.44 10.65
C LEU A 224 -13.48 10.46 11.73
N VAL A 225 -12.84 10.99 12.77
CA VAL A 225 -12.33 10.17 13.86
C VAL A 225 -13.49 9.74 14.74
N VAL A 226 -13.55 8.43 15.01
CA VAL A 226 -14.49 7.79 15.92
C VAL A 226 -13.72 7.19 17.09
N PRO A 227 -14.22 7.31 18.33
CA PRO A 227 -13.75 6.44 19.41
C PRO A 227 -14.02 4.98 19.07
N ALA A 228 -13.06 4.10 19.35
CA ALA A 228 -13.17 2.65 19.12
C ALA A 228 -12.51 1.86 20.27
N VAL A 229 -12.91 0.59 20.41
CA VAL A 229 -12.29 -0.38 21.32
C VAL A 229 -11.77 -1.54 20.49
N ILE A 230 -10.51 -1.91 20.69
CA ILE A 230 -9.86 -3.04 20.02
C ILE A 230 -9.31 -3.96 21.09
N GLU A 231 -9.73 -5.23 21.07
CA GLU A 231 -9.22 -6.27 21.97
C GLU A 231 -8.12 -7.05 21.24
N VAL A 232 -6.95 -7.15 21.87
CA VAL A 232 -5.78 -7.88 21.34
C VAL A 232 -5.48 -9.03 22.31
N PRO A 233 -5.21 -10.25 21.81
CA PRO A 233 -4.83 -11.37 22.68
C PRO A 233 -3.47 -11.10 23.37
N ALA A 234 -3.35 -11.55 24.62
CA ALA A 234 -2.14 -11.46 25.43
C ALA A 234 -1.17 -12.63 25.21
#